data_AF-A0A846ZF06-F1
#
_entry.id   AF-A0A846ZF06-F1
#
_cell.length_a   1.000
_cell.length_b   1.000
_cell.length_c   1.000
_cell.angle_alpha   90.00
_cell.angle_beta   90.00
_cell.angle_gamma   90.00
#
_symmetry.space_group_name_H-M   'P 1'
#
loop_
_entity.id
_entity.type
_entity.pdbx_description
1 polymer ?
#
loop_
_entity_poly.entity_id
_entity_poly.type
_entity_poly.pdbx_seq_one_letter_code
_entity_poly.pdbx_strand_id
1 'polypeptide(L)' 'MNDGILLLFLRQIFPEWSVTREDGTWRAGRRVLISASSADDLMDALALVVPDAAERVRFFLVDAQETARL' A
#
# COMPACT_ATOMS: atom_id res chain seq x y z
N MET A 1 2.09 12.60 6.03
CA MET A 1 0.80 11.94 5.79
C MET A 1 0.42 11.16 7.04
N ASN A 2 -0.86 11.10 7.42
CA ASN A 2 -1.28 10.31 8.60
C ASN A 2 -1.15 8.82 8.27
N ASP A 3 -0.50 8.04 9.14
CA ASP A 3 -0.25 6.61 8.90
C ASP A 3 -1.53 5.78 8.77
N GLY A 4 -2.62 6.18 9.44
CA GLY A 4 -3.93 5.54 9.28
C GLY A 4 -4.50 5.77 7.88
N ILE A 5 -4.32 6.96 7.31
CA ILE A 5 -4.71 7.27 5.94
C ILE A 5 -3.87 6.45 4.95
N LEU A 6 -2.56 6.40 5.15
CA LEU A 6 -1.66 5.61 4.31
C LEU A 6 -2.00 4.11 4.35
N LEU A 7 -2.34 3.58 5.52
CA LEU A 7 -2.77 2.19 5.65
C LEU A 7 -4.04 1.88 4.83
N LEU A 8 -5.01 2.80 4.81
CA LEU A 8 -6.22 2.64 3.98
C LEU A 8 -5.87 2.61 2.50
N PHE A 9 -4.99 3.50 2.04
CA PHE A 9 -4.54 3.50 0.65
C PHE A 9 -3.82 2.21 0.26
N LEU A 10 -2.88 1.74 1.10
CA LEU A 10 -2.18 0.49 0.82
C LEU A 10 -3.13 -0.71 0.72
N ARG A 11 -4.17 -0.75 1.56
CA ARG A 11 -5.20 -1.80 1.49
C ARG A 11 -6.06 -1.71 0.22
N GLN A 12 -6.29 -0.52 -0.31
CA GLN A 12 -7.04 -0.34 -1.55
C GLN A 12 -6.19 -0.65 -2.79
N ILE A 13 -4.91 -0.27 -2.79
CA ILE A 13 -3.98 -0.50 -3.90
C ILE A 13 -3.56 -1.98 -3.99
N PHE A 14 -3.41 -2.63 -2.84
CA PHE A 14 -2.99 -4.03 -2.71
C PHE A 14 -4.06 -4.86 -1.99
N PRO A 15 -5.28 -5.00 -2.54
CA PRO A 15 -6.41 -5.64 -1.86
C PRO A 15 -6.17 -7.12 -1.53
N GLU A 16 -5.27 -7.79 -2.27
CA GLU A 16 -4.90 -9.17 -2.01
C GLU A 16 -3.81 -9.35 -0.93
N TRP A 17 -3.30 -8.25 -0.38
CA TRP A 17 -2.31 -8.25 0.70
C TRP A 17 -2.95 -7.81 2.01
N SER A 18 -2.71 -8.57 3.07
CA SER A 18 -3.07 -8.16 4.43
C SER A 18 -2.04 -7.13 4.92
N VAL A 19 -2.36 -5.85 4.75
CA VAL A 19 -1.51 -4.75 5.24
C VAL A 19 -1.95 -4.32 6.65
N THR A 20 -1.02 -4.32 7.59
CA THR A 20 -1.22 -3.87 8.98
C THR A 20 -0.10 -2.94 9.43
N ARG A 21 -0.39 -2.18 10.48
CA ARG A 21 0.62 -1.43 11.23
C ARG A 21 0.45 -1.76 12.71
N GLU A 22 1.44 -2.42 13.28
CA GLU A 22 1.42 -2.94 14.64
C GLU A 22 2.71 -2.49 15.32
N ASP A 23 2.60 -1.85 16.49
CA ASP A 23 3.75 -1.39 17.29
C ASP A 23 4.79 -0.59 16.49
N GLY A 24 4.32 0.26 15.58
CA GLY A 24 5.19 1.08 14.71
C GLY A 24 5.79 0.34 13.51
N THR A 25 5.58 -0.97 13.39
CA THR A 25 6.06 -1.80 12.28
C THR A 25 4.98 -1.94 11.20
N TRP A 26 5.37 -1.74 9.96
CA TRP A 26 4.53 -1.98 8.79
C TRP A 26 4.67 -3.43 8.33
N ARG A 27 3.55 -4.09 8.07
CA ARG A 27 3.52 -5.48 7.60
C ARG A 27 2.62 -5.63 6.39
N ALA A 28 3.06 -6.43 5.42
CA ALA A 28 2.22 -6.87 4.30
C ALA A 28 2.36 -8.39 4.12
N GLY A 29 1.26 -9.11 4.28
CA GLY A 29 1.21 -10.57 4.16
C GLY A 29 0.37 -11.04 2.97
N ARG A 30 0.94 -11.93 2.14
CA ARG A 30 0.19 -12.74 1.17
C ARG A 30 0.78 -14.15 1.11
N ARG A 31 1.63 -14.44 0.12
CA ARG A 31 2.44 -15.67 0.05
C ARG A 31 3.76 -15.54 0.83
N VAL A 32 4.21 -14.30 1.00
CA VAL A 32 5.37 -13.91 1.79
C VAL A 32 4.91 -12.88 2.82
N LEU A 33 5.65 -12.79 3.92
CA LEU A 33 5.46 -11.74 4.92
C LEU A 33 6.60 -10.74 4.77
N ILE A 34 6.25 -9.48 4.49
CA ILE A 34 7.18 -8.35 4.48
C ILE A 34 6.97 -7.57 5.77
N SER A 35 8.07 -7.20 6.43
CA SER A 35 8.06 -6.32 7.60
C SER A 35 9.03 -5.18 7.36
N ALA A 36 8.63 -3.96 7.72
CA ALA A 36 9.40 -2.75 7.50
C ALA A 36 9.19 -1.76 8.64
N SER A 37 10.23 -0.98 8.97
CA SER A 37 10.17 0.07 9.98
C SER A 37 9.42 1.32 9.51
N SER A 38 9.31 1.51 8.20
CA SER A 38 8.61 2.63 7.59
C SER A 38 7.66 2.17 6.48
N ALA A 39 6.72 3.03 6.12
CA ALA A 39 5.81 2.74 5.01
C ALA A 39 6.54 2.81 3.67
N ASP A 40 7.53 3.69 3.53
CA ASP A 40 8.33 3.82 2.31
C ASP A 40 9.12 2.53 2.05
N ASP A 41 9.79 1.99 3.07
CA ASP A 41 10.48 0.70 2.97
C ASP A 41 9.51 -0.45 2.63
N LEU A 42 8.28 -0.42 3.16
CA LEU A 42 7.25 -1.40 2.81
C LEU A 42 6.84 -1.28 1.33
N MET A 43 6.67 -0.06 0.84
CA MET A 43 6.30 0.21 -0.56
C MET A 43 7.41 -0.22 -1.52
N ASP A 44 8.66 0.08 -1.20
CA ASP A 44 9.82 -0.36 -1.99
C ASP A 44 9.89 -1.89 -2.05
N ALA A 45 9.69 -2.58 -0.92
CA ALA A 45 9.64 -4.03 -0.88
C ALA A 45 8.45 -4.60 -1.68
N LEU A 46 7.27 -3.98 -1.59
CA LEU A 46 6.11 -4.38 -2.39
C LEU A 46 6.34 -4.18 -3.89
N ALA A 47 7.02 -3.11 -4.30
CA ALA A 47 7.36 -2.85 -5.70
C ALA A 47 8.28 -3.93 -6.30
N LEU A 48 9.09 -4.60 -5.47
CA LEU A 48 9.94 -5.71 -5.92
C LEU A 48 9.17 -7.03 -6.11
N VAL A 49 8.08 -7.24 -5.37
CA VAL A 49 7.37 -8.54 -5.35
C VAL A 49 5.99 -8.51 -6.03
N VAL A 50 5.47 -7.32 -6.32
CA VAL A 50 4.20 -7.12 -7.03
C VAL A 50 4.54 -6.56 -8.43
N PRO A 51 4.45 -7.38 -9.49
CA PRO A 51 4.88 -7.02 -10.85
C PRO A 51 4.27 -5.71 -11.38
N ASP A 52 3.05 -5.38 -10.95
CA ASP A 52 2.29 -4.23 -11.44
C ASP A 52 2.04 -3.17 -10.35
N ALA A 53 2.86 -3.13 -9.29
CA ALA A 53 2.68 -2.19 -8.18
C ALA A 53 2.55 -0.74 -8.65
N ALA A 54 3.43 -0.32 -9.56
CA ALA A 54 3.45 1.04 -10.09
C ALA A 54 2.17 1.38 -10.88
N GLU A 55 1.64 0.44 -11.66
CA GLU A 55 0.39 0.66 -12.40
C GLU A 55 -0.80 0.80 -11.45
N ARG A 56 -0.88 -0.05 -10.42
CA ARG A 56 -1.96 0.01 -9.43
C ARG A 56 -1.99 1.34 -8.68
N VAL A 57 -0.82 1.86 -8.30
CA VAL A 57 -0.70 3.19 -7.69
C VAL A 57 -1.20 4.27 -8.67
N ARG A 58 -0.82 4.20 -9.95
CA ARG A 58 -1.30 5.17 -10.96
C ARG A 58 -2.81 5.10 -11.14
N PHE A 59 -3.39 3.92 -11.29
CA PHE A 59 -4.84 3.75 -11.43
C PHE A 59 -5.58 4.28 -10.20
N PHE A 60 -5.09 3.98 -9.00
CA PHE A 60 -5.66 4.47 -7.77
C PHE A 60 -5.67 6.01 -7.69
N LEU A 61 -4.58 6.66 -8.07
CA LEU A 61 -4.48 8.13 -8.06
C LEU A 61 -5.39 8.78 -9.10
N VAL A 62 -5.57 8.16 -10.27
CA VAL A 62 -6.49 8.65 -11.31
C VAL A 62 -7.94 8.53 -10.85
N ASP A 63 -8.32 7.37 -10.29
CA ASP A 63 -9.68 7.11 -9.76
C ASP A 63 -10.04 8.05 -8.59
N ALA A 64 -9.09 8.29 -7.68
CA ALA A 64 -9.27 9.25 -6.59
C ALA A 64 -9.53 10.68 -7.08
N GLN A 65 -8.93 11.09 -8.20
CA GLN A 65 -9.16 12.41 -8.79
C GLN A 65 -10.52 12.53 -9.49
N GLU A 66 -11.04 11.44 -10.03
CA GLU A 66 -12.36 11.42 -10.66
C GLU A 66 -13.48 11.47 -9.61
N THR A 67 -13.31 10.73 -8.51
CA THR A 67 -14.24 10.75 -7.36
C THR A 67 -14.29 12.11 -6.67
N ALA A 68 -13.17 12.84 -6.63
CA ALA A 68 -13.11 14.18 -6.02
C ALA A 68 -13.73 15.31 -6.88
N ARG A 69 -14.12 15.01 -8.14
CA ARG A 69 -14.75 15.98 -9.05
C ARG A 69 -16.29 15.90 -9.08
N LEU A 70 -16.88 14.89 -8.43
CA LEU A 70 -18.33 14.73 -8.26
C LEU A 70 -18.79 15.32 -6.93
#